data_AF-A0A396LEZ9-F1
#
_entry.id   AF-A0A396LEZ9-F1
#
_cell.length_a   1.000
_cell.length_b   1.000
_cell.length_c   1.000
_cell.angle_alpha   90.00
_cell.angle_beta   90.00
_cell.angle_gamma   90.00
#
_symmetry.space_group_name_H-M   'P 1'
#
loop_
_entity.id
_entity.type
_entity.pdbx_description
1 polymer ?
#
loop_
_entity_poly.entity_id
_entity_poly.type
_entity_poly.pdbx_seq_one_letter_code
_entity_poly.pdbx_strand_id
1 'polypeptide(L)'
;MKFPRMIAVLGLTCALLLSGCGSEETSSLSELMASKKNGTQQSPLTKMPEHMKDMYGMGETSDSALENETYSTLKEEIGDYNGCSLRYPNFEELSVGMLYKGEVHKYCLFDKEGRVHCIFDDDVNIVSGFYNGMCLTSTGVMAKEDDTFFRPTYLSDDETIVRYAKDDDGVLLWTVKREDSIKGTTAILTAWDANGEIRFQCDTTRDEFSEMNPDTVYNDLSQNQYESIGISQAFAYCGGSVYRIRSDLYYVFMNIDTGKFFSVREPNAYLVQVEGNQMIRTQPGLRALDGDFNELPEWKAIKSRRSGTPVLSEGLLYLDVRRDADDFEDYPSGFYDVHLNRIIDLSEYDVRPINENSEPRFMNGYAVLQLRNPDGVLFWGVMDKNGNWTSQPQKGTIKYVFPTADGVLISTCEENTDMYQTYNQNGAKLQNWDGLQFNGYYGYADKKTTYGSYEVYDGFLYTDLSGHIAKISSGGTFEMLS
;
A
#
# COMPACT_ATOMS: atom_id res chain seq x y z
N MET A 1 61.74 5.01 -0.30
CA MET A 1 62.88 4.10 -0.55
C MET A 1 63.18 3.28 0.69
N LYS A 2 62.87 1.98 0.68
CA LYS A 2 63.61 0.84 1.25
C LYS A 2 62.78 -0.43 0.97
N PHE A 3 63.46 -1.45 0.48
CA PHE A 3 62.96 -2.73 -0.03
C PHE A 3 62.76 -3.76 1.13
N PRO A 4 62.29 -5.01 0.89
CA PRO A 4 61.20 -5.67 1.61
C PRO A 4 61.67 -6.85 2.49
N ARG A 5 60.73 -7.59 3.13
CA ARG A 5 60.80 -9.07 3.22
C ARG A 5 59.52 -9.73 3.76
N MET A 6 59.33 -10.93 3.23
CA MET A 6 58.24 -11.88 3.26
C MET A 6 58.18 -12.77 4.53
N ILE A 7 56.96 -13.29 4.77
CA ILE A 7 56.59 -14.65 5.24
C ILE A 7 56.91 -15.06 6.69
N ALA A 8 55.86 -15.39 7.45
CA ALA A 8 55.72 -16.68 8.12
C ALA A 8 54.24 -17.00 8.45
N VAL A 9 53.77 -18.10 7.88
CA VAL A 9 52.54 -18.83 8.24
C VAL A 9 52.83 -19.64 9.51
N LEU A 10 51.92 -19.64 10.48
CA LEU A 10 51.79 -20.72 11.45
C LEU A 10 50.33 -20.82 11.91
N GLY A 11 49.67 -21.89 11.47
CA GLY A 11 48.43 -22.35 12.06
C GLY A 11 48.70 -23.07 13.37
N LEU A 12 47.79 -22.94 14.32
CA LEU A 12 47.60 -23.94 15.36
C LEU A 12 46.13 -24.00 15.73
N THR A 13 45.53 -25.13 15.41
CA THR A 13 44.25 -25.63 15.92
C THR A 13 44.40 -26.02 17.39
N CYS A 14 43.41 -25.69 18.21
CA CYS A 14 43.01 -26.52 19.36
C CYS A 14 41.58 -26.18 19.77
N ALA A 15 40.70 -27.17 19.59
CA ALA A 15 39.38 -27.22 20.18
C ALA A 15 39.50 -27.62 21.66
N LEU A 16 38.73 -26.98 22.53
CA LEU A 16 38.24 -27.57 23.77
C LEU A 16 36.80 -27.13 23.99
N LEU A 17 35.97 -28.14 24.23
CA LEU A 17 34.53 -28.09 24.40
C LEU A 17 34.20 -28.23 25.90
N LEU A 18 33.11 -27.56 26.29
CA LEU A 18 32.16 -27.82 27.39
C LEU A 18 32.28 -27.01 28.71
N SER A 19 31.23 -26.19 28.86
CA SER A 19 30.23 -26.16 29.96
C SER A 19 30.29 -25.01 30.96
N GLY A 20 29.13 -24.34 31.13
CA GLY A 20 28.78 -23.62 32.35
C GLY A 20 28.09 -22.26 32.21
N CYS A 21 26.82 -22.26 31.81
CA CYS A 21 25.72 -21.37 32.23
C CYS A 21 25.93 -19.85 32.44
N GLY A 22 25.14 -19.03 31.73
CA GLY A 22 24.61 -17.77 32.28
C GLY A 22 24.38 -16.63 31.30
N SER A 23 23.10 -16.40 30.98
CA SER A 23 22.44 -15.13 30.61
C SER A 23 22.82 -14.36 29.33
N GLU A 24 21.74 -14.09 28.56
CA GLU A 24 21.44 -12.86 27.80
C GLU A 24 22.38 -12.46 26.66
N GLU A 25 22.05 -12.83 25.41
CA GLU A 25 22.35 -12.01 24.24
C GLU A 25 21.25 -12.10 23.16
N THR A 26 20.68 -10.92 22.91
CA THR A 26 20.24 -10.35 21.62
C THR A 26 20.37 -11.23 20.37
N SER A 27 19.24 -11.60 19.77
CA SER A 27 19.19 -12.08 18.40
C SER A 27 19.48 -10.93 17.42
N SER A 28 20.56 -11.04 16.66
CA SER A 28 20.93 -10.09 15.60
C SER A 28 19.86 -10.04 14.50
N LEU A 29 19.54 -8.81 14.04
CA LEU A 29 18.62 -8.48 12.94
C LEU A 29 18.85 -9.28 11.63
N SER A 30 20.05 -9.84 11.45
CA SER A 30 20.42 -10.69 10.30
C SER A 30 19.71 -12.06 10.27
N GLU A 31 19.30 -12.63 11.42
CA GLU A 31 18.59 -13.92 11.44
C GLU A 31 17.08 -13.77 11.22
N LEU A 32 16.50 -12.62 11.55
CA LEU A 32 15.09 -12.28 11.27
C LEU A 32 14.83 -11.98 9.78
N MET A 33 15.87 -11.60 9.04
CA MET A 33 15.80 -11.30 7.60
C MET A 33 16.14 -12.51 6.70
N ALA A 34 16.75 -13.56 7.26
CA ALA A 34 17.03 -14.80 6.53
C ALA A 34 15.84 -15.77 6.51
N SER A 35 14.91 -15.69 7.48
CA SER A 35 13.71 -16.53 7.55
C SER A 35 12.61 -16.14 6.56
N LYS A 36 12.66 -14.94 5.95
CA LYS A 36 11.78 -14.55 4.84
C LYS A 36 12.22 -15.10 3.47
N LYS A 37 13.39 -15.75 3.36
CA LYS A 37 13.93 -16.23 2.08
C LYS A 37 13.80 -17.73 1.81
N ASN A 38 13.16 -18.49 2.71
CA ASN A 38 12.71 -19.86 2.45
C ASN A 38 11.66 -20.25 3.51
N GLY A 39 10.39 -20.14 3.14
CA GLY A 39 9.29 -20.53 4.02
C GLY A 39 7.99 -20.59 3.25
N THR A 40 7.65 -21.78 2.76
CA THR A 40 6.27 -22.18 2.50
C THR A 40 5.53 -22.12 3.84
N GLN A 41 5.03 -20.95 4.24
CA GLN A 41 4.08 -20.87 5.34
C GLN A 41 2.73 -21.34 4.82
N GLN A 42 2.48 -22.64 4.96
CA GLN A 42 1.12 -23.13 5.09
C GLN A 42 0.50 -22.40 6.28
N SER A 43 -0.39 -21.44 6.00
CA SER A 43 -1.49 -21.14 6.91
C SER A 43 -2.17 -22.46 7.26
N PRO A 44 -2.56 -22.72 8.52
CA PRO A 44 -3.36 -23.89 8.81
C PRO A 44 -4.69 -23.73 8.06
N LEU A 45 -4.78 -24.43 6.93
CA LEU A 45 -6.02 -24.75 6.21
C LEU A 45 -7.00 -25.34 7.23
N THR A 46 -7.84 -24.47 7.79
CA THR A 46 -9.02 -24.92 8.51
C THR A 46 -10.08 -25.03 7.43
N LYS A 47 -10.28 -26.26 6.93
CA LYS A 47 -11.49 -26.58 6.14
C LYS A 47 -12.70 -26.04 6.89
N MET A 48 -13.64 -25.41 6.18
CA MET A 48 -14.94 -25.04 6.73
C MET A 48 -15.52 -26.22 7.53
N PRO A 49 -15.96 -26.00 8.78
CA PRO A 49 -16.69 -27.03 9.52
C PRO A 49 -18.00 -27.35 8.78
N GLU A 50 -18.33 -28.63 8.62
CA GLU A 50 -19.49 -29.09 7.81
C GLU A 50 -20.83 -28.44 8.21
N HIS A 51 -20.97 -27.90 9.43
CA HIS A 51 -22.17 -27.18 9.88
C HIS A 51 -22.38 -25.79 9.25
N MET A 52 -21.40 -25.24 8.49
CA MET A 52 -21.55 -23.97 7.77
C MET A 52 -22.35 -24.07 6.47
N LYS A 53 -22.56 -25.27 5.89
CA LYS A 53 -23.29 -25.41 4.62
C LYS A 53 -24.77 -25.00 4.71
N ASP A 54 -25.38 -25.21 5.87
CA ASP A 54 -26.82 -25.00 6.04
C ASP A 54 -27.22 -23.53 6.30
N MET A 55 -26.27 -22.66 6.69
CA MET A 55 -26.58 -21.26 7.04
C MET A 55 -26.50 -20.29 5.85
N TYR A 56 -25.81 -20.67 4.77
CA TYR A 56 -25.58 -19.84 3.58
C TYR A 56 -26.42 -20.23 2.36
N GLY A 57 -27.33 -21.21 2.45
CA GLY A 57 -28.11 -21.65 1.30
C GLY A 57 -27.26 -22.15 0.12
N MET A 58 -26.02 -22.59 0.41
CA MET A 58 -25.11 -23.17 -0.57
C MET A 58 -25.43 -24.66 -0.68
N GLY A 59 -26.44 -25.00 -1.49
CA GLY A 59 -26.67 -26.38 -1.89
C GLY A 59 -25.44 -26.91 -2.61
N GLU A 60 -25.00 -28.13 -2.25
CA GLU A 60 -23.93 -28.84 -2.95
C GLU A 60 -24.30 -29.02 -4.43
N THR A 61 -23.83 -28.11 -5.29
CA THR A 61 -23.62 -28.44 -6.69
C THR A 61 -22.32 -29.25 -6.76
N SER A 62 -22.50 -30.55 -6.98
CA SER A 62 -21.45 -31.51 -7.28
C SER A 62 -20.36 -30.92 -8.18
N ASP A 63 -19.08 -31.19 -7.84
CA ASP A 63 -17.83 -30.92 -8.56
C ASP A 63 -17.73 -31.55 -9.97
N SER A 64 -18.81 -31.54 -10.75
CA SER A 64 -18.83 -32.11 -12.11
C SER A 64 -19.80 -31.42 -13.06
N ALA A 65 -20.13 -30.13 -12.83
CA ALA A 65 -21.04 -29.38 -13.70
C ALA A 65 -20.53 -28.00 -14.18
N LEU A 66 -19.33 -27.55 -13.78
CA LEU A 66 -18.77 -26.24 -14.19
C LEU A 66 -17.74 -26.31 -15.33
N GLU A 67 -17.58 -27.46 -15.99
CA GLU A 67 -16.60 -27.61 -17.09
C GLU A 67 -17.03 -26.98 -18.43
N ASN A 68 -18.10 -26.17 -18.52
CA ASN A 68 -18.49 -25.51 -19.77
C ASN A 68 -19.27 -24.19 -19.58
N GLU A 69 -18.99 -23.39 -18.56
CA GLU A 69 -19.33 -21.96 -18.65
C GLU A 69 -18.20 -21.25 -19.38
N THR A 70 -18.44 -20.91 -20.66
CA THR A 70 -17.52 -20.10 -21.45
C THR A 70 -17.66 -18.66 -20.98
N TYR A 71 -16.97 -18.30 -19.89
CA TYR A 71 -16.80 -16.90 -19.51
C TYR A 71 -16.19 -16.14 -20.69
N SER A 72 -16.73 -14.97 -21.00
CA SER A 72 -16.08 -14.05 -21.93
C SER A 72 -14.79 -13.51 -21.32
N THR A 73 -13.90 -13.02 -22.17
CA THR A 73 -12.65 -12.38 -21.75
C THR A 73 -12.79 -10.87 -21.78
N LEU A 74 -11.95 -10.16 -21.02
CA LEU A 74 -11.88 -8.71 -21.07
C LEU A 74 -11.65 -8.20 -22.50
N LYS A 75 -10.85 -8.90 -23.31
CA LYS A 75 -10.64 -8.60 -24.75
C LYS A 75 -11.92 -8.65 -25.58
N GLU A 76 -12.84 -9.55 -25.25
CA GLU A 76 -14.11 -9.66 -25.95
C GLU A 76 -15.07 -8.55 -25.50
N GLU A 77 -15.14 -8.31 -24.18
CA GLU A 77 -16.02 -7.31 -23.59
C GLU A 77 -15.59 -5.87 -23.89
N ILE A 78 -14.29 -5.61 -24.09
CA ILE A 78 -13.79 -4.27 -24.40
C ILE A 78 -14.23 -3.78 -25.78
N GLY A 79 -14.74 -4.65 -26.67
CA GLY A 79 -15.01 -4.32 -28.06
C GLY A 79 -15.92 -3.08 -28.24
N ASP A 80 -16.80 -2.82 -27.27
CA ASP A 80 -17.69 -1.66 -27.26
C ASP A 80 -17.14 -0.44 -26.49
N TYR A 81 -15.99 -0.57 -25.83
CA TYR A 81 -15.35 0.41 -24.94
C TYR A 81 -14.01 0.92 -25.49
N ASN A 82 -13.50 2.01 -24.91
CA ASN A 82 -12.20 2.57 -25.25
C ASN A 82 -11.04 1.89 -24.50
N GLY A 83 -11.33 1.18 -23.41
CA GLY A 83 -10.32 0.61 -22.53
C GLY A 83 -10.92 0.02 -21.26
N CYS A 84 -10.04 -0.56 -20.44
CA CYS A 84 -10.35 -1.08 -19.11
C CYS A 84 -9.27 -0.64 -18.12
N SER A 85 -9.70 -0.05 -17.00
CA SER A 85 -8.81 0.34 -15.90
C SER A 85 -8.98 -0.57 -14.69
N LEU A 86 -7.88 -0.98 -14.08
CA LEU A 86 -7.81 -1.69 -12.83
C LEU A 86 -8.15 -0.74 -11.67
N ARG A 87 -9.25 -1.00 -10.97
CA ARG A 87 -9.73 -0.15 -9.87
C ARG A 87 -9.37 -0.69 -8.51
N TYR A 88 -9.69 -1.96 -8.27
CA TYR A 88 -9.42 -2.62 -7.00
C TYR A 88 -8.84 -4.01 -7.28
N PRO A 89 -7.51 -4.15 -7.24
CA PRO A 89 -6.88 -5.43 -7.49
C PRO A 89 -7.14 -6.42 -6.34
N ASN A 90 -7.47 -7.65 -6.70
CA ASN A 90 -7.47 -8.82 -5.83
C ASN A 90 -7.35 -10.09 -6.68
N PHE A 91 -6.18 -10.30 -7.29
CA PHE A 91 -5.94 -11.42 -8.22
C PHE A 91 -5.90 -12.80 -7.55
N GLU A 92 -6.00 -12.85 -6.22
CA GLU A 92 -6.27 -14.06 -5.43
C GLU A 92 -7.70 -14.59 -5.66
N GLU A 93 -8.68 -13.69 -5.79
CA GLU A 93 -10.06 -14.00 -6.16
C GLU A 93 -10.37 -13.29 -7.50
N LEU A 94 -11.27 -12.30 -7.48
CA LEU A 94 -11.63 -11.48 -8.61
C LEU A 94 -11.17 -10.04 -8.39
N SER A 95 -10.60 -9.44 -9.43
CA SER A 95 -10.28 -8.01 -9.44
C SER A 95 -11.44 -7.20 -10.00
N VAL A 96 -11.53 -5.94 -9.56
CA VAL A 96 -12.53 -5.00 -10.06
C VAL A 96 -11.91 -4.13 -11.16
N GLY A 97 -12.48 -4.23 -12.35
CA GLY A 97 -12.15 -3.42 -13.51
C GLY A 97 -13.20 -2.35 -13.77
N MET A 98 -12.82 -1.31 -14.51
CA MET A 98 -13.72 -0.27 -15.00
C MET A 98 -13.57 -0.17 -16.52
N LEU A 99 -14.57 -0.67 -17.24
CA LEU A 99 -14.73 -0.51 -18.68
C LEU A 99 -15.19 0.93 -18.94
N TYR A 100 -14.55 1.66 -19.86
CA TYR A 100 -14.88 3.07 -20.08
C TYR A 100 -15.01 3.43 -21.57
N LYS A 101 -15.99 4.29 -21.90
CA LYS A 101 -16.27 4.83 -23.23
C LYS A 101 -16.68 6.31 -23.12
N GLY A 102 -15.71 7.20 -23.20
CA GLY A 102 -15.94 8.62 -22.93
C GLY A 102 -16.28 8.85 -21.46
N GLU A 103 -17.43 9.45 -21.17
CA GLU A 103 -17.94 9.66 -19.80
C GLU A 103 -18.76 8.49 -19.26
N VAL A 104 -19.03 7.47 -20.09
CA VAL A 104 -19.77 6.27 -19.67
C VAL A 104 -18.77 5.23 -19.17
N HIS A 105 -19.06 4.63 -18.01
CA HIS A 105 -18.29 3.51 -17.48
C HIS A 105 -19.18 2.43 -16.89
N LYS A 106 -18.69 1.19 -16.91
CA LYS A 106 -19.24 0.05 -16.18
C LYS A 106 -18.15 -0.62 -15.35
N TYR A 107 -18.54 -1.17 -14.21
CA TYR A 107 -17.63 -1.99 -13.41
C TYR A 107 -17.77 -3.46 -13.81
N CYS A 108 -16.67 -4.19 -13.75
CA CYS A 108 -16.65 -5.63 -13.99
C CYS A 108 -15.80 -6.37 -12.95
N LEU A 109 -16.12 -7.65 -12.76
CA LEU A 109 -15.31 -8.60 -11.98
C LEU A 109 -14.60 -9.53 -12.95
N PHE A 110 -13.30 -9.71 -12.76
CA PHE A 110 -12.49 -10.57 -13.63
C PHE A 110 -11.37 -11.29 -12.89
N ASP A 111 -10.98 -12.46 -13.41
CA ASP A 111 -9.91 -13.29 -12.84
C ASP A 111 -8.51 -12.90 -13.36
N LYS A 112 -7.47 -13.57 -12.86
CA LYS A 112 -6.07 -13.32 -13.24
C LYS A 112 -5.70 -13.73 -14.68
N GLU A 113 -6.58 -14.47 -15.36
CA GLU A 113 -6.51 -14.81 -16.77
C GLU A 113 -7.30 -13.81 -17.65
N GLY A 114 -8.01 -12.85 -17.03
CA GLY A 114 -8.82 -11.86 -17.72
C GLY A 114 -10.20 -12.38 -18.12
N ARG A 115 -10.69 -13.48 -17.55
CA ARG A 115 -12.08 -13.94 -17.74
C ARG A 115 -13.01 -13.05 -16.93
N VAL A 116 -14.13 -12.66 -17.53
CA VAL A 116 -15.11 -11.75 -16.94
C VAL A 116 -16.23 -12.58 -16.33
N HIS A 117 -16.42 -12.42 -15.03
CA HIS A 117 -17.42 -13.14 -14.25
C HIS A 117 -18.72 -12.34 -14.13
N CYS A 118 -18.60 -11.01 -14.08
CA CYS A 118 -19.73 -10.10 -13.92
C CYS A 118 -19.45 -8.76 -14.61
N ILE A 119 -20.45 -8.19 -15.24
CA ILE A 119 -20.49 -6.77 -15.63
C ILE A 119 -21.72 -6.18 -14.95
N PHE A 120 -21.48 -5.23 -14.05
CA PHE A 120 -22.55 -4.57 -13.32
C PHE A 120 -23.33 -3.61 -14.22
N ASP A 121 -24.61 -3.37 -13.88
CA ASP A 121 -25.46 -2.42 -14.57
C ASP A 121 -24.95 -0.95 -14.49
N ASP A 122 -25.44 -0.09 -15.40
CA ASP A 122 -24.95 1.30 -15.58
C ASP A 122 -25.07 2.18 -14.32
N ASP A 123 -25.98 1.86 -13.40
CA ASP A 123 -26.23 2.62 -12.17
C ASP A 123 -25.46 2.09 -10.94
N VAL A 124 -24.70 1.01 -11.11
CA VAL A 124 -23.95 0.36 -10.03
C VAL A 124 -22.50 0.83 -10.03
N ASN A 125 -22.15 1.63 -9.02
CA ASN A 125 -20.76 2.06 -8.81
C ASN A 125 -20.12 1.24 -7.69
N ILE A 126 -18.99 0.60 -7.99
CA ILE A 126 -18.22 -0.19 -7.01
C ILE A 126 -17.18 0.68 -6.31
N VAL A 127 -17.13 0.57 -4.98
CA VAL A 127 -16.27 1.39 -4.09
C VAL A 127 -15.32 0.56 -3.21
N SER A 128 -15.20 -0.73 -3.48
CA SER A 128 -14.21 -1.61 -2.85
C SER A 128 -13.69 -2.68 -3.82
N GLY A 129 -12.63 -3.39 -3.42
CA GLY A 129 -12.31 -4.67 -4.03
C GLY A 129 -13.36 -5.73 -3.75
N PHE A 130 -13.27 -6.82 -4.52
CA PHE A 130 -14.08 -8.01 -4.33
C PHE A 130 -13.33 -8.96 -3.42
N TYR A 131 -13.85 -9.20 -2.23
CA TYR A 131 -13.21 -9.98 -1.19
C TYR A 131 -14.25 -10.91 -0.57
N ASN A 132 -13.87 -12.16 -0.27
CA ASN A 132 -14.77 -13.14 0.36
C ASN A 132 -16.13 -13.24 -0.38
N GLY A 133 -16.10 -13.20 -1.72
CA GLY A 133 -17.30 -13.34 -2.55
C GLY A 133 -18.21 -12.10 -2.65
N MET A 134 -17.75 -10.91 -2.22
CA MET A 134 -18.56 -9.69 -2.26
C MET A 134 -17.74 -8.41 -2.44
N CYS A 135 -18.37 -7.36 -2.97
CA CYS A 135 -17.84 -5.99 -3.02
C CYS A 135 -18.90 -4.99 -2.57
N LEU A 136 -18.47 -3.78 -2.19
CA LEU A 136 -19.32 -2.70 -1.70
C LEU A 136 -19.68 -1.75 -2.85
N THR A 137 -20.95 -1.38 -2.95
CA THR A 137 -21.44 -0.35 -3.88
C THR A 137 -21.44 1.03 -3.23
N SER A 138 -21.45 2.09 -4.04
CA SER A 138 -21.56 3.48 -3.57
C SER A 138 -22.87 3.77 -2.83
N THR A 139 -23.90 2.95 -3.00
CA THR A 139 -25.19 3.03 -2.30
C THR A 139 -25.19 2.34 -0.94
N GLY A 140 -24.08 1.72 -0.53
CA GLY A 140 -23.92 1.11 0.79
C GLY A 140 -24.53 -0.30 0.90
N VAL A 141 -24.68 -1.01 -0.22
CA VAL A 141 -25.09 -2.42 -0.25
C VAL A 141 -23.94 -3.30 -0.77
N MET A 142 -23.96 -4.58 -0.41
CA MET A 142 -22.99 -5.54 -0.92
C MET A 142 -23.50 -6.14 -2.22
N ALA A 143 -22.59 -6.37 -3.17
CA ALA A 143 -22.85 -7.05 -4.43
C ALA A 143 -22.01 -8.33 -4.54
N LYS A 144 -22.62 -9.42 -5.02
CA LYS A 144 -21.95 -10.69 -5.29
C LYS A 144 -21.47 -10.80 -6.74
N GLU A 145 -20.77 -11.88 -7.03
CA GLU A 145 -20.32 -12.24 -8.37
C GLU A 145 -21.48 -12.42 -9.37
N ASP A 146 -22.65 -12.88 -8.91
CA ASP A 146 -23.84 -13.11 -9.73
C ASP A 146 -24.74 -11.88 -9.87
N ASP A 147 -24.22 -10.68 -9.57
CA ASP A 147 -24.96 -9.40 -9.58
C ASP A 147 -26.11 -9.34 -8.56
N THR A 148 -26.11 -10.21 -7.54
CA THR A 148 -27.10 -10.11 -6.45
C THR A 148 -26.67 -9.12 -5.38
N PHE A 149 -27.62 -8.26 -4.97
CA PHE A 149 -27.41 -7.25 -3.94
C PHE A 149 -27.99 -7.70 -2.60
N PHE A 150 -27.24 -7.48 -1.52
CA PHE A 150 -27.68 -7.84 -0.17
C PHE A 150 -27.09 -6.92 0.89
N ARG A 151 -27.67 -7.00 2.09
CA ARG A 151 -27.10 -6.44 3.31
C ARG A 151 -26.65 -7.60 4.22
N PRO A 152 -25.44 -7.58 4.78
CA PRO A 152 -25.00 -8.62 5.70
C PRO A 152 -25.96 -8.75 6.88
N THR A 153 -26.43 -9.97 7.15
CA THR A 153 -27.51 -10.24 8.11
C THR A 153 -27.12 -10.04 9.57
N TYR A 154 -25.82 -9.99 9.87
CA TYR A 154 -25.29 -9.73 11.20
C TYR A 154 -25.29 -8.24 11.56
N LEU A 155 -25.53 -7.35 10.59
CA LEU A 155 -25.64 -5.92 10.83
C LEU A 155 -27.08 -5.53 11.17
N SER A 156 -27.26 -4.64 12.14
CA SER A 156 -28.60 -4.13 12.46
C SER A 156 -29.08 -3.11 11.42
N ASP A 157 -30.40 -2.88 11.35
CA ASP A 157 -31.02 -1.96 10.39
C ASP A 157 -30.58 -0.50 10.57
N ASP A 158 -30.11 -0.14 11.77
CA ASP A 158 -29.65 1.20 12.14
C ASP A 158 -28.12 1.40 12.01
N GLU A 159 -27.39 0.40 11.51
CA GLU A 159 -25.97 0.51 11.19
C GLU A 159 -25.71 0.91 9.74
N THR A 160 -24.80 1.86 9.53
CA THR A 160 -24.37 2.28 8.19
C THR A 160 -23.00 1.70 7.87
N ILE A 161 -22.81 1.15 6.67
CA ILE A 161 -21.49 0.69 6.19
C ILE A 161 -20.64 1.92 5.84
N VAL A 162 -19.42 1.98 6.39
CA VAL A 162 -18.44 3.05 6.20
C VAL A 162 -17.37 2.66 5.17
N ARG A 163 -16.87 1.42 5.23
CA ARG A 163 -15.79 0.94 4.36
C ARG A 163 -15.73 -0.58 4.33
N TYR A 164 -15.38 -1.15 3.19
CA TYR A 164 -15.01 -2.55 3.04
C TYR A 164 -13.69 -2.68 2.29
N ALA A 165 -12.67 -3.31 2.88
CA ALA A 165 -11.36 -3.44 2.22
C ALA A 165 -10.48 -4.53 2.82
N LYS A 166 -9.47 -4.96 2.05
CA LYS A 166 -8.35 -5.79 2.49
C LYS A 166 -7.20 -4.90 2.98
N ASP A 167 -6.99 -4.91 4.29
CA ASP A 167 -5.87 -4.23 4.97
C ASP A 167 -4.87 -5.28 5.49
N ASP A 168 -3.85 -4.87 6.26
CA ASP A 168 -2.80 -5.80 6.72
C ASP A 168 -3.37 -6.81 7.75
N ASP A 169 -4.42 -6.44 8.48
CA ASP A 169 -5.17 -7.32 9.41
C ASP A 169 -6.20 -8.24 8.72
N GLY A 170 -6.26 -8.19 7.38
CA GLY A 170 -7.19 -8.93 6.55
C GLY A 170 -8.36 -8.08 6.05
N VAL A 171 -9.42 -8.77 5.62
CA VAL A 171 -10.61 -8.13 5.06
C VAL A 171 -11.53 -7.68 6.19
N LEU A 172 -11.77 -6.38 6.29
CA LEU A 172 -12.61 -5.78 7.33
C LEU A 172 -13.75 -4.98 6.73
N LEU A 173 -14.93 -5.13 7.33
CA LEU A 173 -16.09 -4.28 7.12
C LEU A 173 -16.21 -3.31 8.29
N TRP A 174 -16.20 -2.02 8.03
CA TRP A 174 -16.40 -0.98 9.03
C TRP A 174 -17.82 -0.46 8.97
N THR A 175 -18.49 -0.38 10.11
CA THR A 175 -19.81 0.23 10.27
C THR A 175 -19.79 1.36 11.29
N VAL A 176 -20.79 2.24 11.21
CA VAL A 176 -21.10 3.24 12.22
C VAL A 176 -22.57 3.16 12.61
N LYS A 177 -22.83 3.26 13.91
CA LYS A 177 -24.17 3.34 14.50
C LYS A 177 -24.32 4.62 15.30
N ARG A 178 -25.52 5.20 15.29
CA ARG A 178 -25.89 6.31 16.17
C ARG A 178 -26.73 5.80 17.33
N GLU A 179 -26.39 6.20 18.54
CA GLU A 179 -27.23 5.98 19.73
C GLU A 179 -27.55 7.30 20.42
N ASP A 180 -28.84 7.62 20.53
CA ASP A 180 -29.31 8.81 21.24
C ASP A 180 -29.85 8.42 22.63
N SER A 181 -29.39 9.14 23.65
CA SER A 181 -29.86 8.98 25.02
C SER A 181 -30.11 10.34 25.69
N ILE A 182 -30.68 10.32 26.90
CA ILE A 182 -30.80 11.54 27.72
C ILE A 182 -29.44 12.17 28.06
N LYS A 183 -28.35 11.39 27.99
CA LYS A 183 -26.99 11.87 28.22
C LYS A 183 -26.35 12.49 26.98
N GLY A 184 -26.98 12.37 25.82
CA GLY A 184 -26.48 12.84 24.53
C GLY A 184 -26.41 11.75 23.48
N THR A 185 -25.93 12.15 22.30
CA THR A 185 -25.68 11.31 21.13
C THR A 185 -24.30 10.66 21.22
N THR A 186 -24.20 9.40 20.79
CA THR A 186 -22.95 8.65 20.66
C THR A 186 -22.88 8.06 19.25
N ALA A 187 -21.70 8.14 18.62
CA ALA A 187 -21.40 7.37 17.42
C ALA A 187 -20.53 6.17 17.82
N ILE A 188 -20.94 4.98 17.41
CA ILE A 188 -20.26 3.70 17.68
C ILE A 188 -19.71 3.19 16.36
N LEU A 189 -18.40 2.96 16.29
CA LEU A 189 -17.74 2.36 15.13
C LEU A 189 -17.39 0.92 15.44
N THR A 190 -17.67 0.04 14.49
CA THR A 190 -17.40 -1.40 14.61
C THR A 190 -16.65 -1.91 13.39
N ALA A 191 -15.57 -2.65 13.62
CA ALA A 191 -14.89 -3.42 12.60
C ALA A 191 -15.33 -4.89 12.72
N TRP A 192 -15.84 -5.43 11.63
CA TRP A 192 -16.31 -6.80 11.49
C TRP A 192 -15.34 -7.58 10.60
N ASP A 193 -15.06 -8.83 10.96
CA ASP A 193 -14.40 -9.75 10.03
C ASP A 193 -15.38 -10.40 9.06
N ALA A 194 -14.84 -11.26 8.19
CA ALA A 194 -15.59 -12.00 7.19
C ALA A 194 -16.68 -12.93 7.77
N ASN A 195 -16.55 -13.35 9.03
CA ASN A 195 -17.51 -14.21 9.72
C ASN A 195 -18.62 -13.42 10.41
N GLY A 196 -18.55 -12.08 10.39
CA GLY A 196 -19.45 -11.22 11.14
C GLY A 196 -19.12 -11.15 12.63
N GLU A 197 -17.91 -11.54 13.03
CA GLU A 197 -17.42 -11.34 14.39
C GLU A 197 -16.84 -9.93 14.55
N ILE A 198 -17.09 -9.32 15.71
CA ILE A 198 -16.53 -8.00 16.04
C ILE A 198 -15.04 -8.19 16.32
N ARG A 199 -14.21 -7.59 15.45
CA ARG A 199 -12.76 -7.52 15.63
C ARG A 199 -12.35 -6.35 16.50
N PHE A 200 -13.06 -5.24 16.37
CA PHE A 200 -12.80 -4.03 17.13
C PHE A 200 -14.06 -3.18 17.23
N GLN A 201 -14.24 -2.49 18.36
CA GLN A 201 -15.33 -1.55 18.54
C GLN A 201 -14.87 -0.39 19.42
N CYS A 202 -15.28 0.82 19.06
CA CYS A 202 -15.08 2.01 19.87
C CYS A 202 -16.22 3.00 19.69
N ASP A 203 -16.28 4.01 20.55
CA ASP A 203 -17.31 5.03 20.47
C ASP A 203 -16.77 6.41 20.86
N THR A 204 -17.56 7.43 20.57
CA THR A 204 -17.21 8.84 20.81
C THR A 204 -17.29 9.27 22.27
N THR A 205 -17.59 8.38 23.24
CA THR A 205 -17.57 8.71 24.67
C THR A 205 -16.18 8.66 25.28
N ARG A 206 -15.19 8.12 24.56
CA ARG A 206 -13.81 8.08 25.02
C ARG A 206 -13.18 9.48 25.05
N ASP A 207 -12.22 9.66 25.95
CA ASP A 207 -11.53 10.94 26.16
C ASP A 207 -10.84 11.46 24.88
N GLU A 208 -10.33 10.56 24.03
CA GLU A 208 -9.64 10.94 22.79
C GLU A 208 -10.58 11.61 21.77
N PHE A 209 -11.91 11.43 21.89
CA PHE A 209 -12.92 12.09 21.06
C PHE A 209 -13.47 13.38 21.68
N SER A 210 -12.92 13.86 22.81
CA SER A 210 -13.48 14.97 23.58
C SER A 210 -13.65 16.30 22.82
N GLU A 211 -12.91 16.52 21.74
CA GLU A 211 -13.05 17.71 20.86
C GLU A 211 -13.92 17.45 19.61
N MET A 212 -14.45 16.24 19.43
CA MET A 212 -15.33 15.90 18.31
C MET A 212 -16.79 15.94 18.75
N ASN A 213 -17.67 16.44 17.88
CA ASN A 213 -19.11 16.31 18.07
C ASN A 213 -19.57 14.93 17.57
N PRO A 214 -20.19 14.07 18.40
CA PRO A 214 -20.63 12.74 18.00
C PRO A 214 -21.61 12.71 16.82
N ASP A 215 -22.52 13.69 16.74
CA ASP A 215 -23.49 13.81 15.64
C ASP A 215 -22.77 14.13 14.32
N THR A 216 -21.80 15.05 14.37
CA THR A 216 -20.94 15.35 13.22
C THR A 216 -20.11 14.14 12.80
N VAL A 217 -19.49 13.41 13.74
CA VAL A 217 -18.73 12.19 13.42
C VAL A 217 -19.62 11.15 12.74
N TYR A 218 -20.82 10.88 13.27
CA TYR A 218 -21.76 9.95 12.65
C TYR A 218 -22.16 10.41 11.24
N ASN A 219 -22.50 11.68 11.08
CA ASN A 219 -22.91 12.23 9.78
C ASN A 219 -21.76 12.17 8.76
N ASP A 220 -20.53 12.51 9.15
CA ASP A 220 -19.36 12.48 8.28
C ASP A 220 -19.01 11.04 7.84
N LEU A 221 -19.14 10.06 8.74
CA LEU A 221 -18.89 8.65 8.45
C LEU A 221 -20.01 7.99 7.63
N SER A 222 -21.27 8.37 7.87
CA SER A 222 -22.43 7.80 7.18
C SER A 222 -22.69 8.39 5.80
N GLN A 223 -22.18 9.60 5.51
CA GLN A 223 -22.43 10.30 4.24
C GLN A 223 -21.55 9.83 3.07
N ASN A 224 -20.89 8.67 3.19
CA ASN A 224 -20.40 7.86 2.06
C ASN A 224 -19.75 8.66 0.91
N GLN A 225 -18.79 9.54 1.22
CA GLN A 225 -17.98 10.20 0.19
C GLN A 225 -16.77 9.32 -0.19
N TYR A 226 -17.04 8.16 -0.79
CA TYR A 226 -16.02 7.22 -1.28
C TYR A 226 -15.07 7.83 -2.33
N GLU A 227 -15.47 8.94 -2.96
CA GLU A 227 -14.69 9.62 -4.02
C GLU A 227 -13.67 10.64 -3.51
N SER A 228 -13.78 11.10 -2.27
CA SER A 228 -12.81 12.03 -1.71
C SER A 228 -11.53 11.26 -1.38
N ILE A 229 -10.48 11.27 -2.21
CA ILE A 229 -9.18 10.67 -1.84
C ILE A 229 -8.34 11.70 -1.07
N GLY A 230 -7.75 11.30 0.06
CA GLY A 230 -6.73 12.07 0.76
C GLY A 230 -7.16 12.65 2.12
N ILE A 231 -6.52 13.77 2.50
CA ILE A 231 -6.62 14.40 3.84
C ILE A 231 -8.06 14.67 4.30
N SER A 232 -9.00 14.79 3.36
CA SER A 232 -10.38 15.18 3.61
C SER A 232 -11.30 14.06 4.09
N GLN A 233 -10.94 12.78 3.90
CA GLN A 233 -11.79 11.66 4.28
C GLN A 233 -12.08 11.64 5.79
N ALA A 234 -13.33 11.32 6.15
CA ALA A 234 -13.74 11.13 7.54
C ALA A 234 -13.11 9.88 8.17
N PHE A 235 -12.94 8.81 7.39
CA PHE A 235 -12.35 7.54 7.81
C PHE A 235 -11.22 7.13 6.86
N ALA A 236 -10.08 6.66 7.39
CA ALA A 236 -9.01 6.16 6.55
C ALA A 236 -8.15 5.10 7.24
N TYR A 237 -7.58 4.20 6.42
CA TYR A 237 -6.56 3.23 6.83
C TYR A 237 -5.16 3.82 6.62
N CYS A 238 -4.32 3.79 7.66
CA CYS A 238 -2.98 4.41 7.67
C CYS A 238 -1.82 3.43 7.42
N GLY A 239 -2.09 2.12 7.36
CA GLY A 239 -1.09 1.04 7.29
C GLY A 239 -1.05 0.21 8.60
N GLY A 240 -0.53 -1.02 8.53
CA GLY A 240 -0.52 -1.94 9.67
C GLY A 240 -1.92 -2.16 10.23
N SER A 241 -2.09 -1.93 11.54
CA SER A 241 -3.38 -2.04 12.24
C SER A 241 -3.96 -0.69 12.64
N VAL A 242 -3.54 0.39 11.94
CA VAL A 242 -3.85 1.78 12.33
C VAL A 242 -4.87 2.42 11.40
N TYR A 243 -5.89 3.00 12.00
CA TYR A 243 -6.97 3.72 11.35
C TYR A 243 -7.11 5.13 11.91
N ARG A 244 -7.78 5.99 11.17
CA ARG A 244 -7.97 7.39 11.54
C ARG A 244 -9.40 7.86 11.26
N ILE A 245 -9.97 8.53 12.25
CA ILE A 245 -11.20 9.31 12.14
C ILE A 245 -10.85 10.80 12.12
N ARG A 246 -11.53 11.56 11.27
CA ARG A 246 -11.39 13.00 11.14
C ARG A 246 -12.73 13.69 11.37
N SER A 247 -12.69 14.79 12.12
CA SER A 247 -13.76 15.79 12.16
C SER A 247 -13.10 17.18 12.18
N ASP A 248 -13.38 17.99 11.16
CA ASP A 248 -12.72 19.29 10.92
C ASP A 248 -11.17 19.25 10.89
N LEU A 249 -10.52 19.82 11.90
CA LEU A 249 -9.06 19.87 12.11
C LEU A 249 -8.59 18.93 13.23
N TYR A 250 -9.48 18.09 13.75
CA TYR A 250 -9.21 17.15 14.81
C TYR A 250 -9.19 15.72 14.26
N TYR A 251 -8.22 14.95 14.72
CA TYR A 251 -7.97 13.59 14.24
C TYR A 251 -7.82 12.66 15.42
N VAL A 252 -8.46 11.49 15.33
CA VAL A 252 -8.30 10.38 16.27
C VAL A 252 -7.72 9.21 15.50
N PHE A 253 -6.54 8.76 15.92
CA PHE A 253 -5.88 7.56 15.45
C PHE A 253 -6.19 6.42 16.41
N MET A 254 -6.41 5.25 15.87
CA MET A 254 -6.70 4.03 16.61
C MET A 254 -5.87 2.88 16.06
N ASN A 255 -5.20 2.17 16.94
CA ASN A 255 -4.54 0.91 16.63
C ASN A 255 -5.45 -0.21 17.13
N ILE A 256 -6.02 -1.00 16.21
CA ILE A 256 -7.01 -2.02 16.56
C ILE A 256 -6.39 -3.25 17.22
N ASP A 257 -5.10 -3.50 16.99
CA ASP A 257 -4.36 -4.60 17.60
C ASP A 257 -4.01 -4.31 19.06
N THR A 258 -3.59 -3.07 19.37
CA THR A 258 -3.20 -2.69 20.74
C THR A 258 -4.36 -2.08 21.54
N GLY A 259 -5.44 -1.68 20.88
CA GLY A 259 -6.57 -0.96 21.47
C GLY A 259 -6.23 0.46 21.93
N LYS A 260 -5.06 1.00 21.54
CA LYS A 260 -4.61 2.35 21.90
C LYS A 260 -5.12 3.40 20.93
N PHE A 261 -5.28 4.60 21.47
CA PHE A 261 -5.76 5.76 20.75
C PHE A 261 -4.80 6.94 20.94
N PHE A 262 -4.76 7.80 19.94
CA PHE A 262 -4.03 9.05 19.97
C PHE A 262 -4.85 10.11 19.26
N SER A 263 -5.03 11.27 19.87
CA SER A 263 -5.72 12.40 19.25
C SER A 263 -4.81 13.60 19.07
N VAL A 264 -5.06 14.34 17.98
CA VAL A 264 -4.26 15.50 17.62
C VAL A 264 -5.09 16.52 16.87
N ARG A 265 -4.84 17.80 17.19
CA ARG A 265 -5.45 18.95 16.51
C ARG A 265 -4.43 19.68 15.65
N GLU A 266 -4.21 19.17 14.44
CA GLU A 266 -3.23 19.74 13.51
C GLU A 266 -3.78 19.70 12.08
N PRO A 267 -3.70 20.79 11.30
CA PRO A 267 -4.05 20.73 9.89
C PRO A 267 -3.20 19.67 9.18
N ASN A 268 -3.85 18.76 8.45
CA ASN A 268 -3.25 17.64 7.71
C ASN A 268 -2.51 16.58 8.55
N ALA A 269 -2.93 16.32 9.80
CA ALA A 269 -2.37 15.22 10.60
C ALA A 269 -2.55 13.82 9.96
N TYR A 270 -3.32 13.69 8.86
CA TYR A 270 -3.54 12.47 8.08
C TYR A 270 -2.27 11.71 7.68
N LEU A 271 -1.14 12.41 7.54
CA LEU A 271 0.06 11.86 6.91
C LEU A 271 0.86 10.97 7.87
N VAL A 272 0.16 10.05 8.54
CA VAL A 272 0.75 8.94 9.28
C VAL A 272 0.87 7.77 8.32
N GLN A 273 2.10 7.37 8.03
CA GLN A 273 2.37 6.15 7.28
C GLN A 273 2.89 5.09 8.23
N VAL A 274 2.32 3.90 8.15
CA VAL A 274 2.65 2.81 9.04
C VAL A 274 3.27 1.66 8.25
N GLU A 275 4.41 1.19 8.73
CA GLU A 275 5.02 -0.07 8.28
C GLU A 275 5.41 -0.88 9.52
N GLY A 276 4.79 -2.07 9.67
CA GLY A 276 4.87 -2.82 10.91
C GLY A 276 4.36 -1.99 12.10
N ASN A 277 5.13 -1.92 13.18
CA ASN A 277 4.78 -1.18 14.39
C ASN A 277 5.42 0.24 14.43
N GLN A 278 5.77 0.80 13.27
CA GLN A 278 6.42 2.10 13.18
C GLN A 278 5.57 3.06 12.35
N MET A 279 5.46 4.30 12.82
CA MET A 279 4.58 5.29 12.22
C MET A 279 5.34 6.58 11.94
N ILE A 280 5.26 7.11 10.72
CA ILE A 280 5.84 8.40 10.36
C ILE A 280 4.71 9.42 10.19
N ARG A 281 4.67 10.44 11.04
CA ARG A 281 3.78 11.61 10.90
C ARG A 281 4.54 12.76 10.25
N THR A 282 3.98 13.39 9.21
CA THR A 282 4.74 14.36 8.40
C THR A 282 4.36 15.84 8.54
N GLN A 283 3.30 16.20 9.28
CA GLN A 283 2.94 17.59 9.57
C GLN A 283 2.60 17.82 11.05
N PRO A 284 2.88 19.03 11.61
CA PRO A 284 3.62 20.18 11.03
C PRO A 284 5.15 20.00 11.02
N GLY A 285 5.63 18.84 11.46
CA GLY A 285 7.03 18.41 11.35
C GLY A 285 7.10 16.89 11.29
N LEU A 286 8.26 16.36 10.90
CA LEU A 286 8.44 14.92 10.79
C LEU A 286 8.63 14.32 12.18
N ARG A 287 7.87 13.27 12.49
CA ARG A 287 7.92 12.51 13.73
C ARG A 287 7.83 11.04 13.42
N ALA A 288 8.61 10.22 14.14
CA ALA A 288 8.35 8.80 14.21
C ALA A 288 7.68 8.46 15.54
N LEU A 289 6.72 7.54 15.49
CA LEU A 289 6.08 6.97 16.67
C LEU A 289 6.20 5.45 16.65
N ASP A 290 6.25 4.84 17.84
CA ASP A 290 6.12 3.40 18.01
C ASP A 290 4.65 2.94 17.86
N GLY A 291 4.38 1.64 17.89
CA GLY A 291 3.03 1.08 17.73
C GLY A 291 2.03 1.49 18.82
N ASP A 292 2.51 2.15 19.87
CA ASP A 292 1.74 2.69 20.99
C ASP A 292 1.52 4.20 20.90
N PHE A 293 1.91 4.83 19.78
CA PHE A 293 1.87 6.27 19.53
C PHE A 293 2.84 7.11 20.40
N ASN A 294 3.89 6.52 20.97
CA ASN A 294 4.93 7.29 21.65
C ASN A 294 5.92 7.84 20.63
N GLU A 295 6.21 9.14 20.69
CA GLU A 295 7.21 9.78 19.83
C GLU A 295 8.62 9.24 20.15
N LEU A 296 9.35 8.84 19.11
CA LEU A 296 10.74 8.42 19.23
C LEU A 296 11.64 9.65 19.51
N PRO A 297 12.50 9.61 20.54
CA PRO A 297 13.23 10.78 21.01
C PRO A 297 14.19 11.38 19.97
N GLU A 298 14.70 10.56 19.03
CA GLU A 298 15.63 10.96 17.99
C GLU A 298 15.01 11.96 16.99
N TRP A 299 13.68 11.94 16.85
CA TRP A 299 12.91 12.73 15.88
C TRP A 299 12.55 14.13 16.33
N LYS A 300 13.04 14.55 17.49
CA LYS A 300 12.80 15.88 18.02
C LYS A 300 13.30 16.95 17.04
N ALA A 301 12.41 17.88 16.70
CA ALA A 301 12.67 19.05 15.86
C ALA A 301 13.13 18.77 14.41
N ILE A 302 12.87 17.57 13.87
CA ILE A 302 13.14 17.27 12.46
C ILE A 302 12.10 17.96 11.56
N LYS A 303 12.59 18.66 10.52
CA LYS A 303 11.76 19.31 9.50
C LYS A 303 12.25 18.99 8.10
N SER A 304 11.31 18.66 7.21
CA SER A 304 11.61 18.50 5.79
C SER A 304 12.08 19.82 5.18
N ARG A 305 13.09 19.75 4.32
CA ARG A 305 13.46 20.90 3.46
C ARG A 305 12.56 21.03 2.24
N ARG A 306 11.75 20.01 1.98
CA ARG A 306 10.91 19.87 0.78
C ARG A 306 9.45 19.75 1.15
N SER A 307 8.57 20.05 0.20
CA SER A 307 7.13 19.84 0.32
C SER A 307 6.73 18.36 0.24
N GLY A 308 7.61 17.49 -0.25
CA GLY A 308 7.35 16.06 -0.38
C GLY A 308 7.14 15.37 0.96
N THR A 309 6.28 14.35 0.96
CA THR A 309 5.97 13.52 2.13
C THR A 309 6.88 12.30 2.10
N PRO A 310 7.83 12.13 3.04
CA PRO A 310 8.67 10.95 3.09
C PRO A 310 7.84 9.69 3.28
N VAL A 311 8.30 8.58 2.70
CA VAL A 311 7.61 7.30 2.78
C VAL A 311 8.49 6.27 3.48
N LEU A 312 7.96 5.68 4.56
CA LEU A 312 8.57 4.51 5.20
C LEU A 312 8.19 3.28 4.40
N SER A 313 9.18 2.63 3.80
CA SER A 313 8.99 1.40 3.05
C SER A 313 10.23 0.51 3.18
N GLU A 314 9.99 -0.77 3.43
CA GLU A 314 10.99 -1.78 3.72
C GLU A 314 11.93 -1.39 4.89
N GLY A 315 11.37 -0.69 5.87
CA GLY A 315 12.08 -0.20 7.06
C GLY A 315 12.99 0.99 6.79
N LEU A 316 12.94 1.58 5.59
CA LEU A 316 13.77 2.71 5.19
C LEU A 316 12.90 3.89 4.75
N LEU A 317 13.38 5.10 5.04
CA LEU A 317 12.76 6.32 4.57
C LEU A 317 13.82 7.26 3.97
N TYR A 318 13.45 7.96 2.91
CA TYR A 318 14.33 9.00 2.36
C TYR A 318 14.22 10.28 3.19
N LEU A 319 15.37 10.84 3.57
CA LEU A 319 15.46 12.11 4.28
C LEU A 319 16.32 13.11 3.51
N ASP A 320 15.77 14.30 3.28
CA ASP A 320 16.49 15.55 3.01
C ASP A 320 15.90 16.62 3.94
N VAL A 321 16.42 16.63 5.17
CA VAL A 321 15.81 17.29 6.31
C VAL A 321 16.83 18.13 7.08
N ARG A 322 16.33 18.93 8.02
CA ARG A 322 17.14 19.66 8.99
C ARG A 322 16.61 19.47 10.40
N ARG A 323 17.46 19.67 11.40
CA ARG A 323 17.08 19.78 12.80
C ARG A 323 17.02 21.26 13.19
N ASP A 324 15.85 21.70 13.64
CA ASP A 324 15.68 23.01 14.26
C ASP A 324 16.01 22.91 15.77
N ALA A 325 17.25 22.53 16.11
CA ALA A 325 17.85 22.75 17.42
C ALA A 325 18.65 24.06 17.37
N ASP A 326 19.02 24.64 18.52
CA ASP A 326 19.58 26.01 18.66
C ASP A 326 20.73 26.36 17.68
N ASP A 327 21.43 25.36 17.13
CA ASP A 327 22.25 25.43 15.92
C ASP A 327 21.64 24.51 14.84
N PHE A 328 21.28 25.07 13.67
CA PHE A 328 20.69 24.32 12.55
C PHE A 328 21.62 23.16 12.12
N GLU A 329 21.24 21.93 12.48
CA GLU A 329 21.98 20.72 12.09
C GLU A 329 21.34 20.13 10.82
N ASP A 330 22.10 20.13 9.75
CA ASP A 330 21.68 19.56 8.48
C ASP A 330 21.83 18.03 8.51
N TYR A 331 20.76 17.32 8.12
CA TYR A 331 20.89 15.90 7.82
C TYR A 331 21.33 15.75 6.36
N PRO A 332 22.41 15.00 6.11
CA PRO A 332 22.79 14.69 4.74
C PRO A 332 21.66 13.94 4.02
N SER A 333 21.51 14.15 2.71
CA SER A 333 20.55 13.37 1.91
C SER A 333 20.89 11.88 1.99
N GLY A 334 19.86 11.04 2.15
CA GLY A 334 20.06 9.59 2.22
C GLY A 334 18.81 8.81 2.59
N PHE A 335 18.95 7.49 2.65
CA PHE A 335 17.95 6.61 3.26
C PHE A 335 18.36 6.24 4.68
N TYR A 336 17.37 6.31 5.57
CA TYR A 336 17.52 6.14 7.00
C TYR A 336 16.53 5.11 7.52
N ASP A 337 16.89 4.41 8.59
CA ASP A 337 15.90 3.69 9.38
C ASP A 337 15.12 4.64 10.29
N VAL A 338 14.13 4.13 11.01
CA VAL A 338 13.33 4.91 11.96
C VAL A 338 14.14 5.45 13.13
N HIS A 339 15.35 4.98 13.38
CA HIS A 339 16.22 5.47 14.45
C HIS A 339 17.22 6.51 13.94
N LEU A 340 17.02 7.02 12.72
CA LEU A 340 17.89 7.97 12.05
C LEU A 340 19.32 7.45 11.81
N ASN A 341 19.51 6.13 11.75
CA ASN A 341 20.75 5.56 11.23
C ASN A 341 20.75 5.67 9.71
N ARG A 342 21.79 6.29 9.14
CA ARG A 342 21.93 6.41 7.68
C ARG A 342 22.39 5.08 7.09
N ILE A 343 21.51 4.45 6.31
CA ILE A 343 21.77 3.17 5.66
C ILE A 343 22.37 3.36 4.27
N ILE A 344 21.88 4.37 3.52
CA ILE A 344 22.43 4.74 2.21
C ILE A 344 22.77 6.23 2.22
N ASP A 345 24.02 6.55 1.91
CA ASP A 345 24.53 7.91 1.81
C ASP A 345 24.31 8.47 0.39
N LEU A 346 23.50 9.53 0.29
CA LEU A 346 23.26 10.26 -0.96
C LEU A 346 23.75 11.70 -0.89
N SER A 347 24.61 12.02 0.08
CA SER A 347 25.05 13.40 0.36
C SER A 347 25.82 14.08 -0.78
N GLU A 348 26.41 13.31 -1.68
CA GLU A 348 27.10 13.82 -2.87
C GLU A 348 26.18 14.07 -4.07
N TYR A 349 24.91 13.65 -3.99
CA TYR A 349 23.95 13.74 -5.09
C TYR A 349 22.91 14.84 -4.88
N ASP A 350 22.61 15.60 -5.92
CA ASP A 350 21.41 16.45 -5.97
C ASP A 350 20.20 15.59 -6.34
N VAL A 351 19.66 14.87 -5.35
CA VAL A 351 18.48 14.01 -5.51
C VAL A 351 17.23 14.88 -5.69
N ARG A 352 16.44 14.61 -6.72
CA ARG A 352 15.21 15.32 -7.05
C ARG A 352 14.01 14.41 -6.82
N PRO A 353 12.86 14.96 -6.40
CA PRO A 353 11.65 14.18 -6.36
C PRO A 353 11.18 13.89 -7.80
N ILE A 354 10.45 12.79 -8.00
CA ILE A 354 9.95 12.41 -9.34
C ILE A 354 8.82 13.37 -9.77
N ASN A 355 8.02 13.84 -8.79
CA ASN A 355 7.03 14.91 -8.95
C ASN A 355 6.97 15.76 -7.66
N GLU A 356 6.09 16.76 -7.58
CA GLU A 356 5.99 17.68 -6.43
C GLU A 356 5.72 17.01 -5.07
N ASN A 357 5.22 15.78 -5.06
CA ASN A 357 4.77 15.05 -3.87
C ASN A 357 5.45 13.68 -3.66
N SER A 358 6.35 13.25 -4.55
CA SER A 358 6.91 11.89 -4.56
C SER A 358 8.41 11.93 -4.27
N GLU A 359 8.74 11.88 -2.98
CA GLU A 359 10.11 11.62 -2.55
C GLU A 359 10.53 10.20 -2.94
N PRO A 360 11.84 9.95 -3.09
CA PRO A 360 12.38 8.61 -3.25
C PRO A 360 11.87 7.67 -2.15
N ARG A 361 11.53 6.44 -2.53
CA ARG A 361 11.14 5.39 -1.59
C ARG A 361 11.67 4.05 -2.04
N PHE A 362 11.79 3.13 -1.10
CA PHE A 362 12.08 1.73 -1.43
C PHE A 362 10.86 1.06 -2.05
N MET A 363 11.13 0.15 -2.99
CA MET A 363 10.12 -0.65 -3.64
C MET A 363 10.76 -1.96 -4.11
N ASN A 364 10.29 -3.06 -3.53
CA ASN A 364 10.81 -4.41 -3.69
C ASN A 364 12.35 -4.51 -3.66
N GLY A 365 12.99 -3.92 -2.64
CA GLY A 365 14.43 -3.99 -2.40
C GLY A 365 15.28 -2.94 -3.12
N TYR A 366 14.67 -2.05 -3.90
CA TYR A 366 15.37 -1.04 -4.71
C TYR A 366 14.90 0.38 -4.42
N ALA A 367 15.83 1.32 -4.50
CA ALA A 367 15.55 2.76 -4.53
C ALA A 367 15.77 3.28 -5.96
N VAL A 368 14.73 3.87 -6.55
CA VAL A 368 14.81 4.52 -7.86
C VAL A 368 14.98 6.02 -7.65
N LEU A 369 16.10 6.55 -8.14
CA LEU A 369 16.52 7.92 -7.86
C LEU A 369 16.43 8.78 -9.11
N GLN A 370 15.79 9.94 -8.99
CA GLN A 370 15.96 11.04 -9.94
C GLN A 370 17.05 11.97 -9.42
N LEU A 371 18.03 12.29 -10.24
CA LEU A 371 19.20 13.09 -9.89
C LEU A 371 19.31 14.28 -10.83
N ARG A 372 20.01 15.32 -10.39
CA ARG A 372 20.33 16.47 -11.22
C ARG A 372 21.82 16.77 -11.17
N ASN A 373 22.43 17.03 -12.32
CA ASN A 373 23.82 17.45 -12.37
C ASN A 373 23.95 18.98 -12.13
N PRO A 374 25.17 19.52 -11.97
CA PRO A 374 25.39 20.95 -11.77
C PRO A 374 24.87 21.86 -12.90
N ASP A 375 24.74 21.33 -14.12
CA ASP A 375 24.22 22.04 -15.28
C ASP A 375 22.67 22.00 -15.35
N GLY A 376 22.01 21.35 -14.39
CA GLY A 376 20.56 21.25 -14.32
C GLY A 376 19.94 20.08 -15.11
N VAL A 377 20.76 19.23 -15.72
CA VAL A 377 20.31 18.06 -16.51
C VAL A 377 19.87 16.93 -15.59
N LEU A 378 18.73 16.32 -15.91
CA LEU A 378 18.16 15.21 -15.14
C LEU A 378 18.75 13.86 -15.56
N PHE A 379 19.00 13.04 -14.54
CA PHE A 379 19.43 11.66 -14.65
C PHE A 379 18.54 10.78 -13.76
N TRP A 380 18.55 9.48 -14.03
CA TRP A 380 17.93 8.48 -13.17
C TRP A 380 18.88 7.32 -12.92
N GLY A 381 18.78 6.68 -11.77
CA GLY A 381 19.57 5.51 -11.41
C GLY A 381 18.85 4.62 -10.40
N VAL A 382 19.41 3.44 -10.14
CA VAL A 382 18.82 2.45 -9.24
C VAL A 382 19.87 1.93 -8.28
N MET A 383 19.55 1.96 -6.99
CA MET A 383 20.38 1.35 -5.93
C MET A 383 19.65 0.18 -5.28
N ASP A 384 20.41 -0.82 -4.83
CA ASP A 384 19.93 -1.83 -3.90
C ASP A 384 19.87 -1.29 -2.46
N LYS A 385 19.26 -2.06 -1.56
CA LYS A 385 19.18 -1.74 -0.13
C LYS A 385 20.52 -1.56 0.60
N ASN A 386 21.63 -1.99 0.00
CA ASN A 386 22.97 -1.84 0.58
C ASN A 386 23.68 -0.57 0.04
N GLY A 387 23.02 0.21 -0.81
CA GLY A 387 23.59 1.41 -1.43
C GLY A 387 24.46 1.13 -2.65
N ASN A 388 24.42 -0.08 -3.22
CA ASN A 388 25.14 -0.38 -4.46
C ASN A 388 24.29 0.00 -5.67
N TRP A 389 24.89 0.68 -6.64
CA TRP A 389 24.28 0.92 -7.94
C TRP A 389 24.04 -0.39 -8.70
N THR A 390 22.77 -0.73 -8.93
CA THR A 390 22.37 -1.80 -9.87
C THR A 390 22.18 -1.25 -11.28
N SER A 391 21.86 0.03 -11.39
CA SER A 391 21.92 0.81 -12.62
C SER A 391 22.60 2.14 -12.33
N GLN A 392 23.74 2.39 -12.98
CA GLN A 392 24.44 3.66 -12.89
C GLN A 392 23.55 4.81 -13.41
N PRO A 393 23.72 6.06 -12.92
CA PRO A 393 22.95 7.20 -13.41
C PRO A 393 23.00 7.35 -14.94
N GLN A 394 21.83 7.40 -15.57
CA GLN A 394 21.64 7.57 -17.01
C GLN A 394 20.79 8.81 -17.28
N LYS A 395 21.02 9.50 -18.41
CA LYS A 395 20.26 10.70 -18.76
C LYS A 395 18.78 10.34 -18.96
N GLY A 396 17.87 11.13 -18.39
CA GLY A 396 16.42 10.96 -18.58
C GLY A 396 15.62 11.37 -17.36
N THR A 397 14.30 11.46 -17.54
CA THR A 397 13.35 11.84 -16.49
C THR A 397 12.44 10.66 -16.18
N ILE A 398 12.35 10.30 -14.90
CA ILE A 398 11.45 9.23 -14.44
C ILE A 398 10.00 9.69 -14.58
N LYS A 399 9.17 8.78 -15.07
CA LYS A 399 7.73 8.97 -15.22
C LYS A 399 6.97 8.08 -14.27
N TYR A 400 7.30 6.79 -14.23
CA TYR A 400 6.63 5.83 -13.36
C TYR A 400 7.59 4.81 -12.77
N VAL A 401 7.30 4.38 -11.55
CA VAL A 401 7.98 3.27 -10.89
C VAL A 401 6.92 2.30 -10.34
N PHE A 402 7.03 1.03 -10.73
CA PHE A 402 6.17 -0.06 -10.27
C PHE A 402 7.02 -1.18 -9.66
N PRO A 403 6.55 -1.86 -8.61
CA PRO A 403 7.19 -3.09 -8.17
C PRO A 403 6.88 -4.22 -9.14
N THR A 404 7.78 -5.19 -9.24
CA THR A 404 7.53 -6.51 -9.82
C THR A 404 7.69 -7.56 -8.74
N ALA A 405 7.63 -8.85 -9.08
CA ALA A 405 7.90 -9.91 -8.10
C ALA A 405 9.36 -9.89 -7.61
N ASP A 406 10.31 -9.52 -8.48
CA ASP A 406 11.76 -9.61 -8.18
C ASP A 406 12.53 -8.29 -8.37
N GLY A 407 11.82 -7.16 -8.40
CA GLY A 407 12.43 -5.84 -8.43
C GLY A 407 11.46 -4.74 -8.81
N VAL A 408 11.88 -3.86 -9.73
CA VAL A 408 11.12 -2.69 -10.16
C VAL A 408 11.13 -2.52 -11.68
N LEU A 409 10.05 -1.95 -12.19
CA LEU A 409 9.96 -1.40 -13.55
C LEU A 409 10.00 0.12 -13.49
N ILE A 410 10.78 0.70 -14.38
CA ILE A 410 11.05 2.13 -14.42
C ILE A 410 10.69 2.64 -15.80
N SER A 411 9.65 3.45 -15.88
CA SER A 411 9.29 4.15 -17.09
C SER A 411 9.91 5.54 -17.06
N THR A 412 10.58 5.91 -18.15
CA THR A 412 11.23 7.21 -18.32
C THR A 412 10.79 7.85 -19.63
N CYS A 413 10.99 9.15 -19.76
CA CYS A 413 10.78 9.88 -20.99
C CYS A 413 12.05 10.70 -21.30
N GLU A 414 12.48 10.65 -22.56
CA GLU A 414 13.56 11.49 -23.04
C GLU A 414 13.03 12.91 -23.30
N GLU A 415 13.77 13.92 -22.82
CA GLU A 415 13.38 15.32 -22.95
C GLU A 415 12.98 15.69 -24.38
N ASN A 416 11.79 16.28 -24.53
CA ASN A 416 11.23 16.81 -25.77
C ASN A 416 10.84 15.78 -26.84
N THR A 417 10.68 14.51 -26.48
CA THR A 417 10.31 13.47 -27.46
C THR A 417 8.95 12.83 -27.22
N ASP A 418 8.36 13.00 -26.03
CA ASP A 418 7.20 12.23 -25.54
C ASP A 418 7.34 10.70 -25.71
N MET A 419 8.55 10.21 -25.97
CA MET A 419 8.84 8.79 -26.16
C MET A 419 9.12 8.14 -24.81
N TYR A 420 8.21 7.27 -24.39
CA TYR A 420 8.37 6.46 -23.19
C TYR A 420 9.30 5.28 -23.45
N GLN A 421 10.22 5.05 -22.51
CA GLN A 421 11.07 3.87 -22.48
C GLN A 421 11.00 3.23 -21.10
N THR A 422 10.88 1.90 -21.07
CA THR A 422 10.78 1.13 -19.83
C THR A 422 12.03 0.28 -19.62
N TYR A 423 12.50 0.27 -18.38
CA TYR A 423 13.71 -0.42 -17.94
C TYR A 423 13.41 -1.30 -16.73
N ASN A 424 14.23 -2.31 -16.52
CA ASN A 424 14.26 -3.06 -15.27
C ASN A 424 15.23 -2.43 -14.25
N GLN A 425 15.34 -3.02 -13.06
CA GLN A 425 16.18 -2.57 -11.95
C GLN A 425 17.69 -2.53 -12.25
N ASN A 426 18.14 -3.24 -13.30
CA ASN A 426 19.54 -3.26 -13.74
C ASN A 426 19.82 -2.22 -14.84
N GLY A 427 18.82 -1.40 -15.19
CA GLY A 427 18.93 -0.41 -16.25
C GLY A 427 18.88 -0.99 -17.66
N ALA A 428 18.43 -2.24 -17.82
CA ALA A 428 18.27 -2.83 -19.14
C ALA A 428 16.94 -2.38 -19.76
N LYS A 429 17.00 -1.80 -20.97
CA LYS A 429 15.81 -1.42 -21.74
C LYS A 429 15.03 -2.67 -22.12
N LEU A 430 13.72 -2.66 -21.84
CA LEU A 430 12.83 -3.75 -22.20
C LEU A 430 12.46 -3.72 -23.68
N GLN A 431 12.31 -4.91 -24.27
CA GLN A 431 11.98 -5.08 -25.69
C GLN A 431 10.47 -5.15 -25.88
N ASN A 432 9.95 -4.61 -26.99
CA ASN A 432 8.52 -4.52 -27.32
C ASN A 432 7.70 -3.58 -26.41
N TRP A 433 8.36 -2.61 -25.78
CA TRP A 433 7.72 -1.58 -24.93
C TRP A 433 7.57 -0.23 -25.63
N ASP A 434 8.01 -0.11 -26.88
CA ASP A 434 8.02 1.17 -27.57
C ASP A 434 6.58 1.71 -27.74
N GLY A 435 6.34 2.92 -27.20
CA GLY A 435 5.03 3.58 -27.25
C GLY A 435 4.02 3.13 -26.19
N LEU A 436 4.39 2.21 -25.28
CA LEU A 436 3.52 1.83 -24.16
C LEU A 436 3.63 2.82 -23.00
N GLN A 437 2.50 3.17 -22.40
CA GLN A 437 2.43 4.17 -21.34
C GLN A 437 1.61 3.64 -20.17
N PHE A 438 2.17 3.68 -18.97
CA PHE A 438 1.37 3.42 -17.77
C PHE A 438 0.35 4.54 -17.55
N ASN A 439 -0.87 4.19 -17.15
CA ASN A 439 -1.87 5.16 -16.74
C ASN A 439 -1.65 5.55 -15.29
N GLY A 440 -1.75 6.85 -14.97
CA GLY A 440 -1.64 7.33 -13.60
C GLY A 440 -1.05 8.73 -13.49
N TYR A 441 -0.87 9.17 -12.25
CA TYR A 441 -0.05 10.34 -11.96
C TYR A 441 1.42 9.94 -11.96
N TYR A 442 2.29 10.77 -12.54
CA TYR A 442 3.75 10.56 -12.54
C TYR A 442 4.25 10.21 -11.14
N GLY A 443 5.28 9.37 -11.00
CA GLY A 443 5.85 9.02 -9.70
C GLY A 443 5.84 7.53 -9.42
N TYR A 444 5.72 7.18 -8.15
CA TYR A 444 5.57 5.79 -7.74
C TYR A 444 4.10 5.43 -7.74
N ALA A 445 3.74 4.31 -8.36
CA ALA A 445 2.38 3.81 -8.33
C ALA A 445 1.95 3.45 -6.89
N ASP A 446 0.66 3.58 -6.60
CA ASP A 446 0.06 3.23 -5.31
C ASP A 446 -1.05 2.19 -5.55
N LYS A 447 -1.08 1.15 -4.71
CA LYS A 447 -2.07 0.08 -4.80
C LYS A 447 -3.50 0.57 -4.59
N LYS A 448 -3.67 1.74 -3.94
CA LYS A 448 -4.96 2.25 -3.48
C LYS A 448 -5.47 3.46 -4.27
N THR A 449 -4.73 3.94 -5.28
CA THR A 449 -5.16 5.08 -6.07
C THR A 449 -5.98 4.64 -7.27
N THR A 450 -7.09 5.32 -7.52
CA THR A 450 -7.99 5.09 -8.65
C THR A 450 -7.36 5.30 -10.03
N TYR A 451 -6.16 5.90 -10.09
CA TYR A 451 -5.36 6.08 -11.31
C TYR A 451 -3.99 5.42 -11.09
N GLY A 452 -3.70 4.33 -11.80
CA GLY A 452 -2.44 3.61 -11.68
C GLY A 452 -2.40 2.57 -10.55
N SER A 453 -3.54 1.97 -10.20
CA SER A 453 -3.62 0.82 -9.29
C SER A 453 -2.75 -0.33 -9.78
N TYR A 454 -2.20 -1.10 -8.85
CA TYR A 454 -1.46 -2.31 -9.19
C TYR A 454 -1.53 -3.37 -8.10
N GLU A 455 -1.25 -4.61 -8.49
CA GLU A 455 -0.93 -5.69 -7.55
C GLU A 455 0.18 -6.58 -8.13
N VAL A 456 1.06 -7.07 -7.27
CA VAL A 456 2.03 -8.11 -7.62
C VAL A 456 1.49 -9.42 -7.06
N TYR A 457 1.12 -10.34 -7.95
CA TYR A 457 0.50 -11.61 -7.60
C TYR A 457 1.00 -12.72 -8.53
N ASP A 458 1.22 -13.92 -7.97
CA ASP A 458 1.65 -15.12 -8.73
C ASP A 458 2.91 -14.88 -9.62
N GLY A 459 3.82 -14.03 -9.17
CA GLY A 459 5.05 -13.69 -9.91
C GLY A 459 4.89 -12.61 -10.99
N PHE A 460 3.72 -12.00 -11.13
CA PHE A 460 3.43 -10.97 -12.13
C PHE A 460 2.97 -9.66 -11.48
N LEU A 461 3.32 -8.54 -12.10
CA LEU A 461 2.70 -7.24 -11.88
C LEU A 461 1.45 -7.15 -12.76
N TYR A 462 0.33 -6.81 -12.14
CA TYR A 462 -0.91 -6.46 -12.82
C TYR A 462 -1.17 -4.96 -12.65
N THR A 463 -1.37 -4.24 -13.75
CA THR A 463 -1.57 -2.78 -13.74
C THR A 463 -2.13 -2.30 -15.08
N ASP A 464 -2.54 -1.04 -15.13
CA ASP A 464 -2.94 -0.36 -16.37
C ASP A 464 -1.74 0.00 -17.25
N LEU A 465 -1.78 -0.43 -18.50
CA LEU A 465 -0.82 -0.14 -19.55
C LEU A 465 -1.55 0.25 -20.84
N SER A 466 -1.41 1.50 -21.25
CA SER A 466 -1.98 2.09 -22.45
C SER A 466 -3.51 1.99 -22.54
N GLY A 467 -4.22 2.08 -21.41
CA GLY A 467 -5.68 1.95 -21.37
C GLY A 467 -6.20 0.51 -21.26
N HIS A 468 -5.29 -0.44 -21.09
CA HIS A 468 -5.61 -1.86 -20.96
C HIS A 468 -5.01 -2.42 -19.67
N ILE A 469 -5.64 -3.45 -19.11
CA ILE A 469 -5.08 -4.19 -17.98
C ILE A 469 -4.02 -5.13 -18.51
N ALA A 470 -2.79 -5.05 -17.98
CA ALA A 470 -1.67 -5.87 -18.40
C ALA A 470 -1.17 -6.76 -17.26
N LYS A 471 -0.80 -8.00 -17.62
CA LYS A 471 -0.05 -8.94 -16.79
C LYS A 471 1.42 -8.91 -17.22
N ILE A 472 2.33 -8.50 -16.34
CA ILE A 472 3.73 -8.19 -16.66
C ILE A 472 4.67 -9.02 -15.77
N SER A 473 5.62 -9.74 -16.37
CA SER A 473 6.64 -10.49 -15.61
C SER A 473 7.75 -9.59 -15.07
N SER A 474 8.51 -10.06 -14.07
CA SER A 474 9.72 -9.37 -13.59
C SER A 474 10.73 -9.08 -14.71
N GLY A 475 10.79 -9.94 -15.74
CA GLY A 475 11.66 -9.78 -16.90
C GLY A 475 11.16 -8.79 -17.94
N GLY A 476 9.94 -8.25 -17.77
CA GLY A 476 9.36 -7.27 -18.68
C GLY A 476 8.62 -7.87 -19.88
N THR A 477 8.32 -9.17 -19.89
CA THR A 477 7.35 -9.72 -20.86
C THR A 477 5.94 -9.40 -20.36
N PHE A 478 5.03 -9.02 -21.24
CA PHE A 478 3.67 -8.69 -20.85
C PHE A 478 2.62 -9.30 -21.78
N GLU A 479 1.43 -9.46 -21.23
CA GLU A 479 0.20 -9.79 -21.94
C GLU A 479 -0.87 -8.76 -21.57
N MET A 480 -1.54 -8.18 -22.58
CA MET A 480 -2.76 -7.39 -22.34
C MET A 480 -3.90 -8.38 -22.08
N LEU A 481 -4.61 -8.22 -20.96
CA LEU A 481 -5.78 -9.03 -20.60
C LEU A 481 -7.06 -8.48 -21.24
N SER A 482 -7.14 -7.16 -21.39
CA SER A 482 -8.23 -6.42 -22.04
C SER A 482 -7.82 -5.90 -23.41
#